data_AF-A0A962BBA2-F1
#
_entry.id   AF-A0A962BBA2-F1
#
_cell.length_a   1.000
_cell.length_b   1.000
_cell.length_c   1.000
_cell.angle_alpha   90.00
_cell.angle_beta   90.00
_cell.angle_gamma   90.00
#
_symmetry.space_group_name_H-M   'P 1'
#
loop_
_entity.id
_entity.type
_entity.pdbx_description
1 polymer ?
#
loop_
_entity_poly.entity_id
_entity_poly.type
_entity_poly.pdbx_seq_one_letter_code
_entity_poly.pdbx_strand_id
1 'polypeptide(L)'
;MTLDGFNTITAKQLYTYRRNPLHAASFLLLKQNETTGAYVPVGDYTVLDKNEDPALSEKKIMNIVSILNGRTDQLVPVGEKAPGRLFYHPTPRTSPEERTKVVFYSWEGKGVSKENGLLTIEEDFDRDH
;
A
#
# COMPACT_ATOMS: atom_id res chain seq x y z
N MET A 1 -12.83 -24.45 -34.98
CA MET A 1 -12.18 -23.19 -34.58
C MET A 1 -13.18 -22.40 -33.75
N THR A 2 -13.12 -22.52 -32.43
CA THR A 2 -13.97 -21.78 -31.50
C THR A 2 -13.16 -20.62 -30.93
N LEU A 3 -13.59 -19.41 -31.27
CA LEU A 3 -13.14 -18.15 -30.69
C LEU A 3 -13.82 -18.00 -29.33
N ASP A 4 -13.32 -18.71 -28.32
CA ASP A 4 -13.85 -18.62 -26.96
C ASP A 4 -12.77 -18.10 -26.01
N GLY A 5 -13.03 -16.91 -25.45
CA GLY A 5 -12.47 -16.53 -24.16
C GLY A 5 -11.23 -15.64 -24.19
N PHE A 6 -11.29 -14.48 -24.83
CA PHE A 6 -10.61 -13.29 -24.28
C PHE A 6 -11.34 -12.88 -22.99
N ASN A 7 -11.30 -13.73 -21.96
CA ASN A 7 -11.74 -13.35 -20.64
C ASN A 7 -10.63 -12.46 -20.08
N THR A 8 -10.80 -11.17 -20.33
CA THR A 8 -10.00 -10.09 -19.78
C THR A 8 -9.79 -10.37 -18.30
N ILE A 9 -8.57 -10.76 -17.91
CA ILE A 9 -8.14 -10.74 -16.51
C ILE A 9 -8.06 -9.26 -16.14
N THR A 10 -9.22 -8.65 -15.95
CA THR A 10 -9.33 -7.33 -15.37
C THR A 10 -9.11 -7.59 -13.90
N ALA A 11 -7.84 -7.57 -13.46
CA ALA A 11 -7.51 -7.64 -12.05
C ALA A 11 -8.36 -6.57 -11.35
N LYS A 12 -9.43 -7.01 -10.67
CA LYS A 12 -10.47 -6.14 -10.13
C LYS A 12 -9.75 -5.19 -9.17
N GLN A 13 -9.77 -3.90 -9.45
CA GLN A 13 -9.05 -2.92 -8.64
C GLN A 13 -9.84 -2.66 -7.37
N LEU A 14 -9.73 -3.61 -6.44
CA LEU A 14 -10.43 -3.63 -5.17
C LEU A 14 -9.97 -2.51 -4.27
N TYR A 15 -8.69 -2.15 -4.33
CA TYR A 15 -8.10 -1.11 -3.51
C TYR A 15 -7.71 0.12 -4.33
N THR A 16 -7.91 1.29 -3.72
CA THR A 16 -7.45 2.59 -4.23
C THR A 16 -7.02 3.48 -3.07
N TYR A 17 -6.44 4.64 -3.35
CA TYR A 17 -6.04 5.60 -2.33
C TYR A 17 -6.54 7.01 -2.66
N ARG A 18 -6.62 7.86 -1.64
CA ARG A 18 -6.80 9.32 -1.78
C ARG A 18 -5.98 10.04 -0.71
N ARG A 19 -5.69 11.32 -0.91
CA ARG A 19 -5.08 12.14 0.15
C ARG A 19 -6.02 12.27 1.35
N ASN A 20 -5.46 12.23 2.56
CA ASN A 20 -6.24 12.45 3.77
C ASN A 20 -6.53 13.96 3.92
N PRO A 21 -7.80 14.41 3.91
CA PRO A 21 -8.13 15.83 4.06
C PRO A 21 -7.78 16.39 5.45
N LEU A 22 -7.61 15.52 6.45
CA LEU A 22 -7.33 15.90 7.84
C LEU A 22 -5.83 15.89 8.17
N HIS A 23 -5.00 15.24 7.34
CA HIS A 23 -3.56 15.13 7.60
C HIS A 23 -2.76 15.11 6.29
N ALA A 24 -2.00 16.18 6.03
CA ALA A 24 -1.30 16.40 4.77
C ALA A 24 -0.25 15.33 4.44
N ALA A 25 0.32 14.69 5.46
CA ALA A 25 1.31 13.63 5.32
C ALA A 25 0.67 12.21 5.33
N SER A 26 -0.66 12.09 5.23
CA SER A 26 -1.31 10.78 5.21
C SER A 26 -2.18 10.58 3.97
N PHE A 27 -2.33 9.32 3.60
CA PHE A 27 -3.21 8.85 2.54
C PHE A 27 -4.25 7.92 3.15
N LEU A 28 -5.49 8.02 2.69
CA LEU A 28 -6.54 7.06 3.03
C LEU A 28 -6.51 5.93 2.02
N LEU A 29 -6.50 4.70 2.52
CA LEU A 29 -6.68 3.50 1.74
C LEU A 29 -8.16 3.17 1.69
N LEU A 30 -8.70 2.93 0.49
CA LEU A 30 -10.09 2.57 0.29
C LEU A 30 -10.22 1.22 -0.39
N LYS A 31 -11.25 0.48 -0.01
CA LYS A 31 -11.66 -0.76 -0.65
C LYS A 31 -13.03 -0.59 -1.29
N GLN A 32 -13.22 -1.18 -2.46
CA GLN A 32 -14.52 -1.26 -3.11
C GLN A 32 -15.42 -2.20 -2.30
N ASN A 33 -16.54 -1.69 -1.81
CA ASN A 33 -17.58 -2.50 -1.20
C ASN A 33 -18.26 -3.37 -2.27
N GLU A 34 -18.34 -4.67 -2.05
CA GLU A 34 -18.87 -5.61 -3.05
C GLU A 34 -20.38 -5.45 -3.29
N THR A 35 -21.11 -4.99 -2.28
CA THR A 35 -22.57 -4.83 -2.33
C THR A 35 -22.98 -3.51 -2.99
N THR A 36 -22.29 -2.41 -2.67
CA THR A 36 -22.66 -1.07 -3.14
C THR A 36 -21.80 -0.57 -4.29
N GLY A 37 -20.64 -1.21 -4.54
CA GLY A 37 -19.65 -0.74 -5.50
C GLY A 37 -18.91 0.53 -5.07
N ALA A 38 -19.25 1.10 -3.91
CA ALA A 38 -18.66 2.33 -3.39
C ALA A 38 -17.30 2.06 -2.72
N TYR A 39 -16.38 3.01 -2.82
CA TYR A 39 -15.09 2.93 -2.14
C TYR A 39 -15.21 3.44 -0.69
N VAL A 40 -14.97 2.55 0.27
CA VAL A 40 -15.00 2.85 1.70
C VAL A 40 -13.59 2.85 2.28
N PRO A 41 -13.26 3.76 3.22
CA PRO A 41 -11.95 3.78 3.85
C PRO A 41 -11.78 2.53 4.72
N VAL A 42 -10.67 1.81 4.52
CA VAL A 42 -10.30 0.59 5.26
C VAL A 42 -8.95 0.71 5.97
N GLY A 43 -8.30 1.86 5.82
CA GLY A 43 -6.98 2.11 6.38
C GLY A 43 -6.41 3.46 6.01
N ASP A 44 -5.20 3.71 6.49
CA ASP A 44 -4.42 4.90 6.20
C ASP A 44 -2.92 4.58 6.15
N TYR A 45 -2.20 5.30 5.30
CA TYR A 45 -0.75 5.29 5.24
C TYR A 45 -0.23 6.66 5.66
N THR A 46 0.60 6.69 6.70
CA THR A 46 1.12 7.92 7.28
C THR A 46 2.63 8.07 7.05
N VAL A 47 2.94 9.20 6.42
CA VAL A 47 4.18 9.97 6.33
C VAL A 47 4.97 10.16 7.63
N LEU A 48 5.96 9.34 8.01
CA LEU A 48 6.71 9.61 9.26
C LEU A 48 7.91 10.54 9.05
N ASP A 49 8.55 10.48 7.88
CA ASP A 49 9.64 11.38 7.54
C ASP A 49 9.12 12.72 7.00
N LYS A 50 9.34 13.80 7.77
CA LYS A 50 8.90 15.15 7.42
C LYS A 50 9.66 15.76 6.25
N ASN A 51 10.84 15.22 5.92
CA ASN A 51 11.67 15.71 4.82
C ASN A 51 11.49 14.88 3.55
N GLU A 52 10.63 13.87 3.57
CA GLU A 52 10.36 13.05 2.40
C GLU A 52 9.70 13.87 1.29
N ASP A 53 10.20 13.70 0.07
CA ASP A 53 9.57 14.25 -1.13
C ASP A 53 8.13 13.70 -1.25
N PRO A 54 7.10 14.58 -1.31
CA PRO A 54 5.72 14.15 -1.49
C PRO A 54 5.49 13.23 -2.68
N ALA A 55 6.26 13.40 -3.77
CA ALA A 55 6.20 12.52 -4.93
C ALA A 55 6.72 11.11 -4.63
N LEU A 56 7.69 10.97 -3.72
CA LEU A 56 8.16 9.68 -3.23
C LEU A 56 7.08 9.01 -2.36
N SER A 57 6.46 9.75 -1.45
CA SER A 57 5.38 9.24 -0.61
C SER A 57 4.20 8.74 -1.47
N GLU A 58 3.86 9.47 -2.53
CA GLU A 58 2.81 9.07 -3.48
C GLU A 58 3.16 7.76 -4.22
N LYS A 59 4.40 7.60 -4.67
CA LYS A 59 4.86 6.32 -5.27
C LYS A 59 4.78 5.15 -4.29
N LYS A 60 5.05 5.37 -3.01
CA LYS A 60 4.95 4.31 -1.99
C LYS A 60 3.50 3.85 -1.80
N ILE A 61 2.54 4.78 -1.65
CA ILE A 61 1.13 4.40 -1.52
C ILE A 61 0.60 3.73 -2.79
N MET A 62 1.06 4.14 -3.97
CA MET A 62 0.77 3.42 -5.21
C MET A 62 1.25 1.97 -5.14
N ASN A 63 2.49 1.74 -4.71
CA ASN A 63 3.02 0.38 -4.56
C ASN A 63 2.26 -0.44 -3.51
N ILE A 64 1.90 0.16 -2.37
CA ILE A 64 1.05 -0.47 -1.33
C ILE A 64 -0.28 -0.93 -1.94
N VAL A 65 -0.95 -0.04 -2.69
CA VAL A 65 -2.21 -0.36 -3.38
C VAL A 65 -2.02 -1.42 -4.46
N SER A 66 -0.91 -1.39 -5.21
CA SER A 66 -0.59 -2.42 -6.21
C SER A 66 -0.41 -3.79 -5.54
N ILE A 67 0.32 -3.87 -4.43
CA ILE A 67 0.50 -5.11 -3.65
C ILE A 67 -0.85 -5.65 -3.17
N LEU A 68 -1.68 -4.79 -2.57
CA LEU A 68 -3.03 -5.18 -2.09
C LEU A 68 -3.97 -5.65 -3.22
N ASN A 69 -3.76 -5.15 -4.44
CA ASN A 69 -4.48 -5.59 -5.63
C ASN A 69 -3.83 -6.81 -6.32
N GLY A 70 -2.78 -7.40 -5.74
CA GLY A 70 -2.06 -8.55 -6.31
C GLY A 70 -1.18 -8.21 -7.52
N ARG A 71 -0.85 -6.93 -7.74
CA ARG A 71 -0.06 -6.42 -8.89
C ARG A 71 1.41 -6.16 -8.48
N THR A 72 2.11 -7.20 -8.05
CA THR A 72 3.51 -7.10 -7.59
C THR A 72 4.53 -6.97 -8.72
N ASP A 73 4.11 -7.20 -9.97
CA ASP A 73 4.89 -7.04 -11.20
C ASP A 73 4.92 -5.58 -11.71
N GLN A 74 4.05 -4.70 -11.19
CA GLN A 74 3.87 -3.32 -11.65
C GLN A 74 4.29 -2.27 -10.60
N LEU A 75 5.25 -2.60 -9.75
CA LEU A 75 5.73 -1.67 -8.72
C LEU A 75 6.55 -0.53 -9.33
N VAL A 76 6.24 0.68 -8.91
CA VAL A 76 6.94 1.90 -9.31
C VAL A 76 8.26 2.01 -8.53
N PRO A 77 9.37 2.40 -9.16
CA PRO A 77 10.63 2.62 -8.45
C PRO A 77 10.51 3.69 -7.35
N VAL A 78 10.88 3.32 -6.12
CA VAL A 78 10.90 4.20 -4.95
C VAL A 78 12.34 4.61 -4.63
N GLY A 79 12.88 5.52 -5.45
CA GLY A 79 14.25 6.03 -5.36
C GLY A 79 15.19 5.50 -6.44
N GLU A 80 16.37 6.10 -6.57
CA GLU A 80 17.32 5.78 -7.65
C GLU A 80 17.96 4.38 -7.54
N LYS A 81 17.99 3.78 -6.34
CA LYS A 81 18.70 2.52 -6.06
C LYS A 81 17.79 1.33 -5.71
N ALA A 82 16.49 1.55 -5.53
CA ALA A 82 15.56 0.49 -5.14
C ALA A 82 14.55 0.24 -6.27
N PRO A 83 14.47 -0.99 -6.83
CA PRO A 83 13.59 -1.32 -7.96
C PRO A 83 12.10 -1.43 -7.56
N GLY A 84 11.60 -0.53 -6.73
CA GLY A 84 10.20 -0.52 -6.26
C GLY A 84 9.95 -1.34 -5.00
N ARG A 85 10.98 -2.02 -4.47
CA ARG A 85 10.86 -2.84 -3.25
C ARG A 85 10.69 -1.94 -2.01
N LEU A 86 9.53 -2.06 -1.38
CA LEU A 86 9.26 -1.48 -0.06
C LEU A 86 9.87 -2.40 1.00
N PHE A 87 10.60 -1.84 1.96
CA PHE A 87 11.03 -2.56 3.15
C PHE A 87 10.00 -2.34 4.24
N TYR A 88 9.45 -3.43 4.79
CA TYR A 88 8.41 -3.32 5.79
C TYR A 88 8.42 -4.49 6.78
N HIS A 89 7.87 -4.23 7.97
CA HIS A 89 7.61 -5.24 8.99
C HIS A 89 6.13 -5.17 9.39
N PRO A 90 5.33 -6.22 9.13
CA PRO A 90 4.00 -6.31 9.69
C PRO A 90 4.11 -6.53 11.20
N THR A 91 3.37 -5.73 11.97
CA THR A 91 3.17 -5.98 13.39
C THR A 91 2.00 -6.95 13.51
N PRO A 92 2.22 -8.16 14.08
CA PRO A 92 1.15 -9.14 14.23
C PRO A 92 0.05 -8.57 15.12
N ARG A 93 -1.21 -8.82 14.75
CA ARG A 93 -2.36 -8.45 15.57
C ARG A 93 -2.35 -9.29 16.84
N THR A 94 -2.71 -8.69 17.97
CA THR A 94 -2.91 -9.42 19.23
C THR A 94 -4.38 -9.79 19.46
N SER A 95 -5.30 -9.18 18.69
CA SER A 95 -6.73 -9.48 18.67
C SER A 95 -7.31 -9.38 17.25
N PRO A 96 -8.34 -10.17 16.89
CA PRO A 96 -9.05 -10.04 15.61
C PRO A 96 -9.67 -8.67 15.35
N GLU A 97 -9.95 -7.91 16.42
CA GLU A 97 -10.54 -6.57 16.34
C GLU A 97 -9.49 -5.47 16.08
N GLU A 98 -8.20 -5.80 16.15
CA GLU A 98 -7.12 -4.85 15.89
C GLU A 98 -6.85 -4.69 14.39
N ARG A 99 -6.55 -3.46 13.99
CA ARG A 99 -6.04 -3.17 12.65
C ARG A 99 -4.60 -3.66 12.53
N THR A 100 -4.27 -4.27 11.40
CA THR A 100 -2.89 -4.58 11.03
C THR A 100 -2.11 -3.28 10.92
N LYS A 101 -0.94 -3.25 11.58
CA LYS A 101 0.02 -2.16 11.43
C LYS A 101 1.22 -2.66 10.65
N VAL A 102 1.66 -1.92 9.65
CA VAL A 102 2.85 -2.25 8.86
C VAL A 102 3.78 -1.06 8.88
N VAL A 103 4.96 -1.25 9.46
CA VAL A 103 6.00 -0.22 9.56
C VAL A 103 6.89 -0.33 8.33
N PHE A 104 7.07 0.77 7.61
CA PHE A 104 7.93 0.88 6.45
C PHE A 104 9.26 1.54 6.83
N TYR A 105 10.32 1.12 6.14
CA TYR A 105 11.68 1.58 6.40
C TYR A 105 12.32 2.15 5.14
N SER A 106 13.13 3.20 5.31
CA SER A 106 14.08 3.68 4.31
C SER A 106 15.50 3.20 4.64
N TRP A 107 16.28 2.90 3.61
CA TRP A 107 17.70 2.60 3.73
C TRP A 107 18.51 3.49 2.79
N GLU A 108 19.34 4.36 3.36
CA GLU A 108 20.17 5.33 2.63
C GLU A 108 21.55 4.76 2.24
N GLY A 109 21.76 3.45 2.39
CA GLY A 109 23.02 2.78 2.03
C GLY A 109 24.16 2.92 3.04
N LYS A 110 23.99 3.69 4.13
CA LYS A 110 24.89 3.75 5.29
C LYS A 110 24.07 3.94 6.58
N GLY A 111 24.41 3.19 7.64
CA GLY A 111 23.75 3.30 8.95
C GLY A 111 22.51 2.40 9.10
N VAL A 112 21.77 2.62 10.18
CA VAL A 112 20.54 1.89 10.52
C VAL A 112 19.37 2.31 9.62
N SER A 113 18.51 1.35 9.27
CA SER A 113 17.23 1.62 8.60
C SER A 113 16.38 2.56 9.46
N LYS A 114 15.75 3.57 8.85
CA LYS A 114 14.85 4.50 9.56
C LYS A 114 13.40 4.17 9.22
N GLU A 115 12.54 4.18 10.23
CA GLU A 115 11.09 4.13 10.02
C GLU A 115 10.66 5.36 9.21
N ASN A 116 10.01 5.14 8.07
CA ASN A 116 9.63 6.22 7.16
C ASN A 116 8.12 6.28 6.90
N GLY A 117 7.36 5.24 7.24
CA GLY A 117 5.92 5.26 7.09
C GLY A 117 5.22 4.20 7.92
N LEU A 118 3.95 4.45 8.21
CA LEU A 118 3.08 3.52 8.94
C LEU A 118 1.81 3.30 8.14
N LEU A 119 1.53 2.05 7.74
CA LEU A 119 0.23 1.65 7.23
C LEU A 119 -0.59 1.06 8.37
N THR A 120 -1.84 1.47 8.45
CA THR A 120 -2.85 0.84 9.30
C THR A 120 -3.98 0.36 8.39
N ILE A 121 -4.36 -0.91 8.46
CA ILE A 121 -5.40 -1.49 7.59
C ILE A 121 -6.20 -2.55 8.37
N GLU A 122 -7.50 -2.67 8.08
CA GLU A 122 -8.38 -3.64 8.74
C GLU A 122 -8.13 -5.10 8.30
N GLU A 123 -7.38 -5.30 7.21
CA GLU A 123 -7.06 -6.59 6.59
C GLU A 123 -5.57 -6.93 6.71
N ASP A 124 -5.18 -8.15 6.32
CA ASP A 124 -3.77 -8.53 6.29
C ASP A 124 -3.11 -7.93 5.04
N PHE A 125 -1.95 -7.31 5.23
CA PHE A 125 -1.27 -6.57 4.16
C PHE A 125 -0.56 -7.48 3.14
N ASP A 126 -0.05 -8.62 3.60
CA ASP A 126 0.59 -9.63 2.75
C ASP A 126 0.15 -11.02 3.24
N ARG A 127 -0.53 -11.76 2.38
CA ARG A 127 -1.09 -13.09 2.69
C ARG A 127 -0.18 -14.24 2.22
N ASP A 128 0.92 -13.95 1.53
CA ASP A 128 1.75 -14.95 0.83
C ASP A 128 3.18 -15.07 1.39
N HIS A 129 3.37 -14.83 2.69
CA HIS A 129 4.60 -15.18 3.40
C HIS A 129 4.40 -16.28 4.45
#